data_AF-A0A7C4XGS0-F1
#
_entry.id   AF-A0A7C4XGS0-F1
#
_cell.length_a   1.000
_cell.length_b   1.000
_cell.length_c   1.000
_cell.angle_alpha   90.00
_cell.angle_beta   90.00
_cell.angle_gamma   90.00
#
_symmetry.space_group_name_H-M   'P 1'
#
loop_
_entity.id
_entity.type
_entity.pdbx_description
1 polymer ?
#
loop_
_entity_poly.entity_id
_entity_poly.type
_entity_poly.pdbx_seq_one_letter_code
_entity_poly.pdbx_strand_id
1 'polypeptide(L)'
;MKKKYVINLGINLNSLTETFLEELVIKVNEFIRRSIVSKINLGRDLEVNTSITVELSNSLTCDVLVELISSKPIPIEYEVIIDNIIDDAFKLLEDMLLEVSSNDSGSKH
;
A
#
# COMPACT_ATOMS: atom_id res chain seq x y z
N MET A 1 11.81 -0.19 8.58
CA MET A 1 11.87 -1.26 7.56
C MET A 1 11.47 -0.68 6.20
N LYS A 2 12.17 -1.04 5.11
CA LYS A 2 11.84 -0.58 3.75
C LYS A 2 11.56 -1.79 2.84
N LYS A 3 10.45 -1.77 2.11
CA LYS A 3 10.08 -2.80 1.12
C LYS A 3 9.75 -2.13 -0.22
N LYS A 4 10.28 -2.69 -1.30
CA LYS A 4 10.04 -2.22 -2.67
C LYS A 4 9.23 -3.25 -3.43
N TYR A 5 8.22 -2.80 -4.15
CA TYR A 5 7.36 -3.65 -4.96
C TYR A 5 7.18 -3.04 -6.35
N VAL A 6 7.19 -3.91 -7.37
CA VAL A 6 7.06 -3.51 -8.77
C VAL A 6 5.85 -4.23 -9.34
N ILE A 7 4.87 -3.46 -9.76
CA ILE A 7 3.61 -3.95 -10.30
C ILE A 7 3.66 -3.83 -11.82
N ASN A 8 3.67 -4.99 -12.47
CA ASN A 8 3.60 -5.12 -13.92
C ASN A 8 2.20 -5.57 -14.30
N LEU A 9 1.29 -4.62 -14.38
CA LEU A 9 -0.04 -4.88 -14.92
C LEU A 9 0.07 -4.68 -16.42
N GLY A 10 -0.26 -5.70 -17.21
CA GLY A 10 -0.34 -5.60 -18.68
C GLY A 10 -1.47 -4.66 -19.16
N ILE A 11 -1.81 -3.64 -18.38
CA ILE A 11 -2.83 -2.63 -18.64
C ILE A 11 -2.17 -1.39 -19.21
N ASN A 12 -2.94 -0.61 -19.97
CA ASN A 12 -2.48 0.68 -20.44
C ASN A 12 -2.46 1.67 -19.29
N LEU A 13 -1.28 1.89 -18.71
CA LEU A 13 -1.12 2.78 -17.55
C LEU A 13 -1.36 4.26 -17.88
N ASN A 14 -1.52 4.63 -19.15
CA ASN A 14 -1.82 6.01 -19.56
C ASN A 14 -3.23 6.48 -19.14
N SER A 15 -4.11 5.56 -18.71
CA SER A 15 -5.42 5.90 -18.15
C SER A 15 -5.36 6.25 -16.66
N LEU A 16 -4.24 6.03 -15.98
CA LEU A 16 -4.07 6.38 -14.58
C LEU A 16 -3.81 7.89 -14.45
N THR A 17 -4.72 8.58 -13.78
CA THR A 17 -4.57 10.00 -13.47
C THR A 17 -3.71 10.19 -12.23
N GLU A 18 -3.05 11.34 -12.11
CA GLU A 18 -2.31 11.72 -10.90
C GLU A 18 -3.22 11.66 -9.66
N THR A 19 -4.45 12.16 -9.77
CA THR A 19 -5.46 12.09 -8.70
C THR A 19 -5.76 10.65 -8.27
N PHE A 20 -5.91 9.72 -9.22
CA PHE A 20 -6.12 8.32 -8.89
C PHE A 20 -4.92 7.72 -8.15
N LEU A 21 -3.69 8.04 -8.58
CA LEU A 21 -2.47 7.58 -7.92
C LEU A 21 -2.37 8.13 -6.48
N GLU A 22 -2.74 9.39 -6.27
CA GLU A 22 -2.81 9.99 -4.93
C GLU A 22 -3.84 9.28 -4.05
N GLU A 23 -5.05 9.03 -4.56
CA GLU A 23 -6.09 8.30 -3.83
C GLU A 23 -5.66 6.86 -3.49
N LEU A 24 -4.98 6.19 -4.43
CA LEU A 24 -4.41 4.87 -4.25
C LEU A 24 -3.40 4.88 -3.11
N VAL A 25 -2.46 5.83 -3.13
CA VAL A 25 -1.45 6.02 -2.08
C VAL A 25 -2.11 6.22 -0.73
N ILE A 26 -3.11 7.10 -0.63
CA ILE A 26 -3.83 7.37 0.62
C ILE A 26 -4.48 6.09 1.14
N LYS A 27 -5.23 5.37 0.32
CA LYS A 27 -5.94 4.14 0.72
C LYS A 27 -4.98 3.05 1.19
N VAL A 28 -3.91 2.80 0.45
CA VAL A 28 -2.90 1.80 0.81
C VAL A 28 -2.20 2.21 2.11
N ASN A 29 -1.87 3.50 2.27
CA ASN A 29 -1.24 4.03 3.47
C ASN A 29 -2.13 3.87 4.71
N GLU A 30 -3.41 4.21 4.60
CA GLU A 30 -4.39 4.02 5.67
C GLU A 30 -4.58 2.54 6.02
N PHE A 31 -4.65 1.67 5.02
CA PHE A 31 -4.76 0.23 5.23
C PHE A 31 -3.59 -0.32 6.03
N ILE A 32 -2.35 0.01 5.62
CA ILE A 32 -1.13 -0.44 6.31
C ILE A 32 -1.13 0.06 7.75
N ARG A 33 -1.33 1.36 7.95
CA ARG A 33 -1.31 1.99 9.28
C ARG A 33 -2.34 1.36 10.22
N ARG A 34 -3.59 1.21 9.75
CA ARG A 34 -4.68 0.61 10.55
C ARG A 34 -4.38 -0.85 10.89
N SER A 35 -3.86 -1.61 9.94
CA SER A 35 -3.55 -3.02 10.12
C SER A 35 -2.40 -3.23 11.12
N ILE A 36 -1.36 -2.39 11.08
CA ILE A 36 -0.24 -2.43 12.01
C ILE A 36 -0.72 -2.15 13.44
N VAL A 37 -1.45 -1.04 13.63
CA VAL A 37 -1.98 -0.66 14.96
C VAL A 37 -2.88 -1.77 15.51
N SER A 38 -3.72 -2.37 14.66
CA SER A 38 -4.62 -3.44 15.06
C SER A 38 -3.90 -4.75 15.43
N LYS A 39 -2.84 -5.14 14.69
CA LYS A 39 -2.15 -6.42 14.91
C LYS A 39 -1.08 -6.36 15.99
N ILE A 40 -0.35 -5.24 16.10
CA ILE A 40 0.69 -5.07 17.13
C ILE A 40 0.07 -4.76 18.50
N ASN A 41 -1.13 -4.15 18.53
CA ASN A 41 -1.95 -3.96 19.72
C ASN A 41 -1.24 -3.26 20.90
N LEU A 42 -0.43 -2.24 20.60
CA LEU A 42 0.24 -1.40 21.59
C LEU A 42 -0.51 -0.09 21.87
N GLY A 43 -1.65 0.14 21.21
CA GLY A 43 -2.50 1.30 21.44
C GLY A 43 -1.76 2.62 21.24
N ARG A 44 -1.79 3.49 22.26
CA ARG A 44 -1.14 4.82 22.22
C ARG A 44 0.38 4.76 22.40
N ASP A 45 0.92 3.62 22.79
CA ASP A 45 2.37 3.44 22.96
C ASP A 45 3.08 3.15 21.64
N LEU A 46 2.36 3.11 20.52
CA LEU A 46 2.89 2.84 19.19
C LEU A 46 2.51 3.96 18.23
N GLU A 47 3.53 4.60 17.69
CA GLU A 47 3.44 5.49 16.54
C GLU A 47 3.90 4.72 15.30
N VAL A 48 3.13 4.87 14.22
CA VAL A 48 3.34 4.19 12.94
C VAL A 48 3.48 5.26 11.89
N ASN A 49 4.70 5.42 11.40
CA ASN A 49 5.04 6.34 10.32
C ASN A 49 5.21 5.56 9.04
N THR A 50 4.44 5.93 8.03
CA THR A 50 4.41 5.24 6.74
C THR A 50 4.60 6.25 5.63
N SER A 51 5.47 5.90 4.68
CA SER A 51 5.69 6.68 3.47
C SER A 51 5.58 5.74 2.29
N ILE A 52 4.75 6.14 1.31
CA ILE A 52 4.55 5.40 0.08
C ILE A 52 4.92 6.33 -1.06
N THR A 53 5.80 5.86 -1.94
CA THR A 53 6.15 6.55 -3.17
C THR A 53 5.71 5.69 -4.34
N VAL A 54 4.97 6.28 -5.27
CA VAL A 54 4.52 5.62 -6.47
C VAL A 54 5.14 6.32 -7.67
N GLU A 55 5.81 5.55 -8.52
CA GLU A 55 6.43 6.04 -9.75
C GLU A 55 5.78 5.32 -10.94
N LEU A 56 5.22 6.11 -11.85
CA LEU A 56 4.65 5.62 -13.08
C LEU A 56 5.62 5.85 -14.25
N SER A 57 6.05 4.77 -14.88
CA SER A 57 6.82 4.81 -16.13
C SER A 57 6.28 3.76 -17.11
N ASN A 58 7.03 2.69 -17.36
CA ASN A 58 6.55 1.52 -18.12
C ASN A 58 5.82 0.50 -17.22
N SER A 59 6.00 0.64 -15.91
CA SER A 59 5.39 -0.16 -14.86
C SER A 59 5.04 0.76 -13.70
N LEU A 60 4.15 0.32 -12.81
CA LEU A 60 3.90 1.03 -11.57
C LEU A 60 4.87 0.51 -10.50
N THR A 61 5.78 1.36 -10.03
CA THR A 61 6.66 1.03 -8.91
C THR A 61 6.08 1.62 -7.64
N CYS A 62 5.99 0.81 -6.58
CA CYS A 62 5.53 1.24 -5.26
C CYS A 62 6.61 0.93 -4.21
N ASP A 63 7.16 1.98 -3.61
CA ASP A 63 8.11 1.90 -2.51
C ASP A 63 7.40 2.22 -1.20
N VAL A 64 7.43 1.27 -0.26
CA VAL A 64 6.79 1.41 1.05
C VAL A 64 7.87 1.41 2.14
N LEU A 65 7.88 2.49 2.92
CA LEU A 65 8.70 2.63 4.12
C LEU A 65 7.77 2.62 5.33
N VAL A 66 8.08 1.74 6.29
CA VAL A 66 7.39 1.65 7.57
C VAL A 66 8.38 1.86 8.70
N GLU A 67 8.09 2.81 9.56
CA GLU A 67 8.82 3.09 10.79
C GLU A 67 7.88 2.95 11.98
N LEU A 68 8.32 2.19 12.98
CA LEU A 68 7.62 2.03 14.24
C LEU A 68 8.40 2.73 15.34
N ILE A 69 7.71 3.57 16.10
CA ILE A 69 8.26 4.22 17.28
C ILE A 69 7.40 3.79 18.45
N SER A 70 8.01 3.24 19.50
CA SER A 70 7.27 2.78 20.67
C SER A 70 7.94 3.11 21.99
N SER A 71 7.14 3.49 22.98
CA SER A 71 7.52 3.63 24.39
C SER A 71 7.55 2.28 25.12
N LYS A 72 7.10 1.19 24.48
CA LYS A 72 7.06 -0.17 25.01
C LYS A 72 7.83 -1.14 24.11
N PRO A 73 8.24 -2.30 24.65
CA PRO A 73 8.81 -3.35 23.82
C PRO A 73 7.80 -3.78 22.75
N ILE A 74 8.24 -3.75 21.49
CA ILE A 74 7.49 -4.26 20.34
C ILE A 74 7.61 -5.80 20.33
N PRO A 75 6.53 -6.55 20.04
CA PRO A 75 6.59 -8.01 19.95
C PRO A 75 7.66 -8.48 18.97
N ILE A 76 8.36 -9.57 19.27
CA ILE A 76 9.49 -10.08 18.44
C ILE A 76 9.05 -10.38 17.00
N GLU A 77 7.80 -10.80 16.80
CA GLU A 77 7.25 -11.19 15.49
C GLU A 77 6.75 -10.01 14.65
N TYR A 78 6.96 -8.76 15.09
CA TYR A 78 6.43 -7.57 14.42
C TYR A 78 6.86 -7.44 12.97
N GLU A 79 8.08 -7.88 12.63
CA GLU A 79 8.58 -7.84 11.24
C GLU A 79 7.75 -8.72 10.33
N VAL A 80 7.46 -9.95 10.75
CA VAL A 80 6.59 -10.90 10.01
C VAL A 80 5.16 -10.35 9.91
N ILE A 81 4.67 -9.70 10.97
CA ILE A 81 3.36 -9.05 10.95
C ILE A 81 3.32 -7.92 9.90
N ILE A 82 4.33 -7.04 9.89
CA ILE A 82 4.45 -5.95 8.92
C ILE A 82 4.56 -6.51 7.51
N ASP A 83 5.39 -7.52 7.30
CA ASP A 83 5.58 -8.14 5.98
C ASP A 83 4.27 -8.64 5.39
N ASN A 84 3.50 -9.38 6.18
CA ASN A 84 2.19 -9.87 5.75
C ASN A 84 1.21 -8.72 5.45
N ILE A 85 1.23 -7.66 6.27
CA ILE A 85 0.39 -6.48 6.03
C ILE A 85 0.77 -5.79 4.73
N ILE A 86 2.07 -5.65 4.45
CA ILE A 86 2.54 -5.02 3.21
C ILE A 86 2.14 -5.88 2.01
N ASP A 87 2.25 -7.20 2.10
CA ASP A 87 1.83 -8.11 1.03
C ASP A 87 0.32 -8.02 0.76
N ASP A 88 -0.50 -7.93 1.82
CA ASP A 88 -1.94 -7.70 1.69
C ASP A 88 -2.26 -6.32 1.08
N ALA A 89 -1.47 -5.30 1.44
CA ALA A 89 -1.61 -3.95 0.91
C ALA A 89 -1.30 -3.90 -0.59
N PHE A 90 -0.32 -4.67 -1.05
CA PHE A 90 0.01 -4.76 -2.47
C PHE A 90 -1.05 -5.52 -3.27
N LYS A 91 -1.67 -6.56 -2.71
CA LYS A 91 -2.83 -7.22 -3.35
C LYS A 91 -3.99 -6.25 -3.52
N LEU A 92 -4.32 -5.49 -2.46
CA LEU A 92 -5.36 -4.46 -2.53
C LEU A 92 -5.06 -3.44 -3.63
N LEU A 93 -3.79 -3.04 -3.75
CA LEU A 93 -3.33 -2.10 -4.76
C LEU A 93 -3.50 -2.68 -6.18
N GLU A 94 -3.10 -3.94 -6.41
CA GLU A 94 -3.29 -4.64 -7.69
C GLU A 94 -4.78 -4.77 -8.05
N ASP A 95 -5.63 -5.16 -7.12
CA ASP A 95 -7.08 -5.29 -7.32
C ASP A 95 -7.69 -3.96 -7.76
N MET A 96 -7.36 -2.86 -7.07
CA MET A 96 -7.84 -1.53 -7.41
C MET A 96 -7.41 -1.08 -8.81
N LEU A 97 -6.19 -1.40 -9.23
CA LEU A 97 -5.71 -1.07 -10.57
C LEU A 97 -6.41 -1.90 -11.65
N LEU A 98 -6.69 -3.18 -11.38
CA LEU A 98 -7.44 -4.05 -12.28
C LEU A 98 -8.89 -3.58 -12.47
N GLU A 99 -9.54 -3.09 -11.40
CA GLU A 99 -10.89 -2.52 -11.47
C GLU A 99 -10.97 -1.31 -12.41
N VAL A 100 -9.98 -0.41 -12.36
CA VAL A 100 -9.90 0.74 -13.28
C VAL A 100 -9.79 0.27 -14.73
N SER A 101 -8.96 -0.73 -15.00
CA SER A 101 -8.80 -1.27 -16.36
C SER A 101 -10.06 -1.98 -16.87
N SER A 102 -10.84 -2.59 -15.99
CA SER A 102 -12.08 -3.30 -16.33
C SER A 102 -13.23 -2.33 -16.60
N ASN A 103 -13.31 -1.23 -15.86
CA ASN A 103 -14.35 -0.21 -16.03
C ASN A 103 -14.19 0.64 -17.30
N ASP A 104 -12.97 0.75 -17.84
CA ASP A 104 -12.72 1.42 -19.14
C ASP A 104 -13.34 0.64 -20.34
N SER A 105 -13.68 -0.65 -20.12
CA SER A 105 -14.31 -1.52 -21.13
C SER A 105 -15.85 -1.48 -21.13
N GLY A 106 -16.48 -0.79 -20.15
CA GLY A 106 -17.91 -0.93 -19.85
C GLY A 106 -18.82 0.22 -20.30
N SER A 107 -18.29 1.36 -20.76
CA SER A 107 -19.10 2.54 -21.07
C SER A 107 -19.31 2.75 -22.58
N LYS A 108 -19.99 1.80 -23.21
CA LYS A 108 -20.70 2.02 -24.49
C LYS A 108 -22.03 1.28 -24.44
N HIS A 109 -23.08 1.93 -23.97
CA HIS A 109 -24.46 1.61 -24.35
C HIS A 109 -25.33 2.85 -24.25
#